data_AF-K2CDZ6-F1
#
_entry.id   AF-K2CDZ6-F1
#
_cell.length_a   1.000
_cell.length_b   1.000
_cell.length_c   1.000
_cell.angle_alpha   90.00
_cell.angle_beta   90.00
_cell.angle_gamma   90.00
#
_symmetry.space_group_name_H-M   'P 1'
#
loop_
_entity.id
_entity.type
_entity.pdbx_description
1 polymer ?
#
loop_
_entity_poly.entity_id
_entity_poly.type
_entity_poly.pdbx_seq_one_letter_code
_entity_poly.pdbx_strand_id
1 'polypeptide(L)'
;MIENAAFDGVRPQSGLSAASVVYEIIVEGGITRLMAVYAGEQADPVGPVRSSRDTYLEFASEYNCAYVHAGGSYTAQLAIDNFELRDIDALREYQWFWRDSSKYSPHNLFTNTANLYQAIAEGHSWIEAPTYVSWQFVDDAKLPDGIVATEVKVNYGGAYNIIYTYNPEGKYYERTNGGVLQIDNNNDRTLTTRNIIIQHVPPGSYIEGKGRVNFSVTGEGVVEIIRNGVLTKGVWKKANRLDRTRFYDETGEEIQLARGNSWVEIVPEGYTVEWK
;
A
#
# COMPACT_ATOMS: atom_id res chain seq x y z
N MET A 1 8.56 -1.12 -1.21
CA MET A 1 8.40 -0.12 -0.13
C MET A 1 8.72 1.28 -0.64
N ILE A 2 7.83 2.24 -0.41
CA ILE A 2 7.93 3.62 -0.94
C ILE A 2 7.80 4.61 0.23
N GLU A 3 8.65 5.65 0.23
CA GLU A 3 8.63 6.74 1.21
C GLU A 3 7.34 7.56 1.13
N ASN A 4 6.86 8.04 2.28
CA ASN A 4 5.77 9.01 2.31
C ASN A 4 6.00 10.15 3.32
N ALA A 5 7.21 10.31 3.86
CA ALA A 5 7.50 11.43 4.74
C ALA A 5 7.17 12.80 4.10
N ALA A 6 6.60 13.72 4.88
CA ALA A 6 6.32 15.09 4.45
C ALA A 6 7.57 15.99 4.51
N PHE A 7 8.68 15.52 3.93
CA PHE A 7 9.91 16.29 3.75
C PHE A 7 10.06 16.71 2.29
N ASP A 8 10.82 17.77 2.07
CA ASP A 8 11.08 18.29 0.74
C ASP A 8 11.75 17.22 -0.16
N GLY A 9 11.30 17.15 -1.41
CA GLY A 9 11.77 16.17 -2.40
C GLY A 9 11.24 14.74 -2.28
N VAL A 10 10.42 14.40 -1.27
CA VAL A 10 9.81 13.07 -1.13
C VAL A 10 8.55 12.91 -1.99
N ARG A 11 7.64 13.88 -1.87
CA ARG A 11 6.37 13.94 -2.59
C ARG A 11 6.49 15.00 -3.69
N PRO A 12 5.93 14.79 -4.89
CA PRO A 12 5.25 13.57 -5.33
C PRO A 12 6.20 12.38 -5.50
N GLN A 13 5.67 11.19 -5.23
CA GLN A 13 6.36 9.92 -5.50
C GLN A 13 6.31 9.59 -6.98
N SER A 14 7.20 8.70 -7.40
CA SER A 14 7.28 8.18 -8.76
C SER A 14 6.71 6.76 -8.84
N GLY A 15 5.87 6.53 -9.85
CA GLY A 15 5.41 5.20 -10.26
C GLY A 15 4.13 4.71 -9.60
N LEU A 16 3.57 5.45 -8.63
CA LEU A 16 2.35 5.04 -7.91
C LEU A 16 1.12 4.91 -8.83
N SER A 17 1.07 5.63 -9.95
CA SER A 17 -0.03 5.55 -10.92
C SER A 17 -0.11 4.20 -11.65
N ALA A 18 1.00 3.45 -11.70
CA ALA A 18 1.07 2.11 -12.29
C ALA A 18 0.82 0.98 -11.27
N ALA A 19 0.64 1.31 -9.99
CA ALA A 19 0.44 0.33 -8.93
C ALA A 19 -0.99 -0.24 -8.97
N SER A 20 -1.10 -1.56 -8.91
CA SER A 20 -2.39 -2.25 -8.84
C SER A 20 -3.00 -2.18 -7.45
N VAL A 21 -2.15 -2.26 -6.41
CA VAL A 21 -2.55 -2.10 -5.01
C VAL A 21 -1.53 -1.23 -4.29
N VAL A 22 -1.99 -0.29 -3.47
CA VAL A 22 -1.13 0.46 -2.55
C VAL A 22 -1.64 0.28 -1.13
N TYR A 23 -0.75 -0.14 -0.23
CA TYR A 23 -1.03 -0.22 1.21
C TYR A 23 -0.39 0.97 1.92
N GLU A 24 -1.12 1.58 2.84
CA GLU A 24 -0.63 2.67 3.68
C GLU A 24 -0.92 2.39 5.15
N ILE A 25 0.10 2.56 5.99
CA ILE A 25 -0.03 2.53 7.44
C ILE A 25 0.95 3.50 8.08
N ILE A 26 0.61 3.96 9.28
CA ILE A 26 1.52 4.71 10.13
C ILE A 26 2.71 3.84 10.56
N VAL A 27 3.89 4.46 10.68
CA VAL A 27 5.15 3.83 11.11
C VAL A 27 5.79 4.69 12.22
N GLU A 28 7.13 4.75 12.29
CA GLU A 28 7.82 5.55 13.31
C GLU A 28 7.50 7.05 13.23
N GLY A 29 7.37 7.70 14.39
CA GLY A 29 7.36 9.16 14.46
C GLY A 29 6.11 9.82 13.90
N GLY A 30 5.00 9.07 13.76
CA GLY A 30 3.72 9.60 13.31
C GLY A 30 3.62 9.82 11.80
N ILE A 31 4.57 9.31 11.01
CA ILE A 31 4.55 9.37 9.55
C ILE A 31 3.89 8.11 8.98
N THR A 32 3.31 8.18 7.79
CA THR A 32 2.90 6.98 7.05
C THR A 32 4.00 6.52 6.09
N ARG A 33 3.92 5.26 5.66
CA ARG A 33 4.73 4.68 4.58
C ARG A 33 3.81 4.01 3.57
N LEU A 34 4.31 3.70 2.38
CA LEU A 34 3.57 3.00 1.35
C LEU A 34 4.23 1.67 0.98
N MET A 35 3.41 0.67 0.65
CA MET A 35 3.82 -0.51 -0.10
C MET A 35 2.95 -0.61 -1.36
N ALA A 36 3.56 -0.35 -2.52
CA ALA A 36 2.91 -0.53 -3.81
C ALA A 36 3.22 -1.92 -4.38
N VAL A 37 2.19 -2.57 -4.90
CA VAL A 37 2.25 -3.84 -5.62
C VAL A 37 1.98 -3.58 -7.09
N TYR A 38 2.92 -3.98 -7.94
CA TYR A 38 2.87 -3.80 -9.38
C TYR A 38 2.54 -5.14 -10.04
N ALA A 39 1.41 -5.19 -10.74
CA ALA A 39 1.00 -6.35 -11.51
C ALA A 39 0.58 -5.91 -12.92
N GLY A 40 1.48 -6.08 -13.90
CA GLY A 40 1.21 -5.84 -15.32
C GLY A 40 1.77 -4.53 -15.86
N GLU A 41 1.52 -3.40 -15.20
CA GLU A 41 2.02 -2.10 -15.66
C GLU A 41 3.47 -1.86 -15.21
N GLN A 42 4.25 -1.24 -16.11
CA GLN A 42 5.64 -0.85 -15.84
C GLN A 42 5.72 0.59 -15.36
N ALA A 43 6.72 0.87 -14.53
CA ALA A 43 6.98 2.21 -14.01
C ALA A 43 8.49 2.49 -14.02
N ASP A 44 8.84 3.69 -14.50
CA ASP A 44 10.19 4.22 -14.49
C ASP A 44 10.15 5.74 -14.28
N PRO A 45 10.69 6.26 -13.16
CA PRO A 45 11.15 5.53 -11.97
C PRO A 45 10.05 4.99 -11.04
N VAL A 46 10.46 4.24 -10.01
CA VAL A 46 9.68 3.85 -8.82
C VAL A 46 10.43 4.32 -7.58
N GLY A 47 9.77 5.10 -6.72
CA GLY A 47 10.34 5.53 -5.44
C GLY A 47 9.80 6.87 -4.90
N PRO A 48 10.46 7.45 -3.88
CA PRO A 48 11.71 6.98 -3.28
C PRO A 48 11.58 5.63 -2.55
N VAL A 49 12.50 4.69 -2.76
CA VAL A 49 12.53 3.38 -2.11
C VAL A 49 12.92 3.53 -0.65
N ARG A 50 12.21 2.84 0.25
CA ARG A 50 12.42 2.97 1.71
C ARG A 50 12.40 1.69 2.48
N SER A 51 12.72 1.82 3.77
CA SER A 51 12.93 0.70 4.66
C SER A 51 11.68 -0.12 4.92
N SER A 52 11.89 -1.43 4.98
CA SER A 52 10.91 -2.43 5.38
C SER A 52 10.44 -2.26 6.84
N ARG A 53 9.19 -2.65 7.09
CA ARG A 53 8.60 -2.81 8.43
C ARG A 53 7.78 -4.08 8.47
N ASP A 54 7.77 -4.69 9.65
CA ASP A 54 7.21 -6.00 9.95
C ASP A 54 5.77 -6.14 9.44
N THR A 55 4.89 -5.16 9.72
CA THR A 55 3.49 -5.20 9.27
C THR A 55 3.34 -5.28 7.75
N TYR A 56 4.24 -4.66 6.96
CA TYR A 56 4.18 -4.79 5.50
C TYR A 56 4.59 -6.18 5.01
N LEU A 57 5.43 -6.90 5.77
CA LEU A 57 5.86 -8.25 5.40
C LEU A 57 4.69 -9.24 5.47
N GLU A 58 3.77 -9.03 6.41
CA GLU A 58 2.53 -9.80 6.49
C GLU A 58 1.69 -9.61 5.22
N PHE A 59 1.57 -8.39 4.70
CA PHE A 59 0.85 -8.13 3.44
C PHE A 59 1.61 -8.63 2.21
N ALA A 60 2.93 -8.44 2.16
CA ALA A 60 3.78 -8.94 1.08
C ALA A 60 3.69 -10.48 0.96
N SER A 61 3.59 -11.17 2.10
CA SER A 61 3.44 -12.62 2.17
C SER A 61 2.18 -13.15 1.47
N GLU A 62 1.15 -12.30 1.29
CA GLU A 62 -0.10 -12.69 0.59
C GLU A 62 0.07 -12.82 -0.93
N TYR A 63 1.17 -12.32 -1.48
CA TYR A 63 1.42 -12.27 -2.91
C TYR A 63 2.48 -13.27 -3.38
N ASN A 64 3.37 -13.73 -2.49
CA ASN A 64 4.54 -14.53 -2.85
C ASN A 64 5.39 -13.92 -3.99
N CYS A 65 5.43 -12.57 -4.06
CA CYS A 65 6.19 -11.83 -5.07
C CYS A 65 7.53 -11.32 -4.52
N ALA A 66 8.37 -10.77 -5.39
CA ALA A 66 9.58 -10.09 -4.96
C ALA A 66 9.24 -8.89 -4.05
N TYR A 67 9.91 -8.79 -2.91
CA TYR A 67 9.73 -7.73 -1.94
C TYR A 67 10.92 -6.78 -1.98
N VAL A 68 10.66 -5.53 -2.37
CA VAL A 68 11.71 -4.54 -2.66
C VAL A 68 11.73 -3.45 -1.59
N HIS A 69 12.90 -3.21 -1.00
CA HIS A 69 13.08 -2.18 0.02
C HIS A 69 14.53 -1.67 0.10
N ALA A 70 14.79 -0.73 1.03
CA ALA A 70 16.13 -0.23 1.34
C ALA A 70 16.39 -0.29 2.84
N GLY A 71 17.00 -1.38 3.29
CA GLY A 71 17.16 -1.75 4.69
C GLY A 71 15.82 -1.97 5.42
N GLY A 72 15.86 -2.18 6.73
CA GLY A 72 14.65 -2.48 7.51
C GLY A 72 14.79 -2.17 8.99
N SER A 73 13.72 -2.39 9.76
CA SER A 73 13.87 -2.57 11.21
C SER A 73 14.70 -3.84 11.45
N TYR A 74 15.30 -3.96 12.63
CA TYR A 74 16.02 -5.19 12.98
C TYR A 74 15.08 -6.39 12.91
N THR A 75 13.87 -6.24 13.47
CA THR A 75 12.82 -7.26 13.45
C THR A 75 12.30 -7.55 12.04
N ALA A 76 12.14 -6.54 11.17
CA ALA A 76 11.75 -6.80 9.78
C ALA A 76 12.83 -7.57 9.00
N GLN A 77 14.11 -7.28 9.20
CA GLN A 77 15.18 -8.04 8.52
C GLN A 77 15.20 -9.49 8.99
N LEU A 78 15.08 -9.74 10.30
CA LEU A 78 14.93 -11.10 10.82
C LEU A 78 13.67 -11.78 10.26
N ALA A 79 12.56 -11.05 10.17
CA ALA A 79 11.31 -11.57 9.65
C ALA A 79 11.44 -11.91 8.17
N ILE A 80 12.09 -11.09 7.35
CA ILE A 80 12.35 -11.38 5.92
C ILE A 80 13.04 -12.73 5.76
N ASP A 81 14.12 -12.96 6.53
CA ASP A 81 14.87 -14.22 6.50
C ASP A 81 14.00 -15.39 6.98
N ASN A 82 13.35 -15.24 8.14
CA ASN A 82 12.50 -16.29 8.74
C ASN A 82 11.25 -16.61 7.90
N PHE A 83 10.76 -15.65 7.15
CA PHE A 83 9.58 -15.78 6.30
C PHE A 83 9.91 -16.32 4.91
N GLU A 84 11.21 -16.41 4.59
CA GLU A 84 11.76 -16.82 3.30
C GLU A 84 11.18 -15.97 2.16
N LEU A 85 11.06 -14.65 2.38
CA LEU A 85 10.58 -13.75 1.35
C LEU A 85 11.59 -13.64 0.21
N ARG A 86 11.06 -13.45 -1.00
CA ARG A 86 11.84 -13.12 -2.21
C ARG A 86 12.40 -11.70 -2.10
N ASP A 87 13.44 -11.54 -1.28
CA ASP A 87 13.94 -10.25 -0.84
C ASP A 87 14.89 -9.57 -1.84
N ILE A 88 14.64 -8.29 -2.13
CA ILE A 88 15.55 -7.41 -2.88
C ILE A 88 15.81 -6.16 -2.04
N ASP A 89 16.94 -6.16 -1.33
CA ASP A 89 17.38 -5.02 -0.53
C ASP A 89 18.37 -4.16 -1.31
N ALA A 90 17.98 -2.92 -1.61
CA ALA A 90 18.80 -1.95 -2.31
C ALA A 90 20.14 -1.62 -1.61
N LEU A 91 20.28 -1.90 -0.32
CA LEU A 91 21.55 -1.73 0.40
C LEU A 91 22.56 -2.85 0.11
N ARG A 92 22.09 -4.01 -0.37
CA ARG A 92 22.91 -5.16 -0.75
C ARG A 92 23.03 -5.29 -2.27
N GLU A 93 21.96 -4.98 -2.99
CA GLU A 93 21.83 -5.15 -4.43
C GLU A 93 21.77 -3.81 -5.17
N TYR A 94 22.68 -2.89 -4.80
CA TYR A 94 22.68 -1.51 -5.28
C TYR A 94 22.76 -1.36 -6.80
N GLN A 95 23.20 -2.37 -7.55
CA GLN A 95 23.27 -2.34 -9.01
C GLN A 95 21.90 -2.20 -9.71
N TRP A 96 20.81 -2.57 -9.03
CA TRP A 96 19.44 -2.44 -9.55
C TRP A 96 18.76 -1.11 -9.19
N PHE A 97 19.50 -0.23 -8.50
CA PHE A 97 19.01 1.02 -7.94
C PHE A 97 19.94 2.16 -8.30
N TRP A 98 19.45 3.39 -8.17
CA TRP A 98 20.29 4.57 -8.29
C TRP A 98 19.86 5.66 -7.32
N ARG A 99 20.76 6.62 -7.09
CA ARG A 99 20.45 7.82 -6.32
C ARG A 99 20.31 9.01 -7.23
N ASP A 100 19.18 9.70 -7.12
CA ASP A 100 18.97 11.01 -7.73
C ASP A 100 19.79 12.06 -6.95
N SER A 101 20.83 12.62 -7.58
CA SER A 101 21.70 13.61 -6.95
C SER A 101 21.03 14.96 -6.72
N SER A 102 19.86 15.23 -7.33
CA SER A 102 19.10 16.46 -7.10
C SER A 102 18.31 16.44 -5.79
N LYS A 103 18.16 15.27 -5.16
CA LYS A 103 17.41 15.06 -3.91
C LYS A 103 18.33 14.68 -2.76
N TYR A 104 17.97 15.08 -1.54
CA TYR A 104 18.73 14.75 -0.35
C TYR A 104 18.56 13.28 0.06
N SER A 105 19.68 12.65 0.47
CA SER A 105 19.63 11.35 1.16
C SER A 105 18.92 11.51 2.51
N PRO A 106 18.06 10.56 2.92
CA PRO A 106 17.82 9.24 2.32
C PRO A 106 16.58 9.17 1.41
N HIS A 107 16.10 10.31 0.90
CA HIS A 107 14.87 10.43 0.10
C HIS A 107 15.10 10.35 -1.41
N ASN A 108 16.28 9.91 -1.82
CA ASN A 108 16.73 10.02 -3.20
C ASN A 108 17.05 8.68 -3.88
N LEU A 109 16.67 7.55 -3.28
CA LEU A 109 16.93 6.22 -3.82
C LEU A 109 15.76 5.76 -4.69
N PHE A 110 16.03 5.34 -5.91
CA PHE A 110 15.01 4.93 -6.88
C PHE A 110 15.42 3.62 -7.58
N THR A 111 14.43 2.97 -8.19
CA THR A 111 14.59 1.86 -9.13
C THR A 111 13.55 2.01 -10.24
N ASN A 112 13.37 1.02 -11.10
CA ASN A 112 12.25 0.92 -12.02
C ASN A 112 11.85 -0.54 -12.22
N THR A 113 10.68 -0.80 -12.78
CA THR A 113 10.19 -2.19 -12.94
C THR A 113 11.10 -3.03 -13.83
N ALA A 114 11.78 -2.44 -14.81
CA ALA A 114 12.71 -3.15 -15.68
C ALA A 114 13.93 -3.69 -14.91
N ASN A 115 14.58 -2.86 -14.09
CA ASN A 115 15.67 -3.28 -13.20
C ASN A 115 15.21 -4.36 -12.22
N LEU A 116 13.99 -4.25 -11.69
CA LEU A 116 13.47 -5.26 -10.77
C LEU A 116 13.21 -6.60 -11.47
N TYR A 117 12.72 -6.61 -12.71
CA TYR A 117 12.61 -7.84 -13.49
C TYR A 117 13.98 -8.46 -13.80
N GLN A 118 15.00 -7.64 -14.06
CA GLN A 118 16.37 -8.13 -14.21
C GLN A 118 16.93 -8.70 -12.90
N ALA A 119 16.71 -8.04 -11.77
CA ALA A 119 17.09 -8.56 -10.45
C ALA A 119 16.46 -9.94 -10.18
N ILE A 120 15.17 -10.08 -10.47
CA ILE A 120 14.42 -11.34 -10.33
C ILE A 120 14.99 -12.44 -11.23
N ALA A 121 15.22 -12.14 -12.51
CA ALA A 121 15.64 -13.12 -13.50
C ALA A 121 17.13 -13.50 -13.39
N GLU A 122 18.00 -12.51 -13.32
CA GLU A 122 19.46 -12.68 -13.38
C GLU A 122 20.09 -12.76 -11.99
N GLY A 123 19.59 -12.01 -11.02
CA GLY A 123 20.13 -11.98 -9.66
C GLY A 123 19.68 -13.17 -8.81
N HIS A 124 18.41 -13.59 -8.97
CA HIS A 124 17.79 -14.57 -8.07
C HIS A 124 17.20 -15.81 -8.76
N SER A 125 17.03 -15.78 -10.09
CA SER A 125 16.40 -16.87 -10.86
C SER A 125 14.99 -17.25 -10.37
N TRP A 126 14.21 -16.31 -9.84
CA TRP A 126 12.81 -16.54 -9.47
C TRP A 126 11.91 -16.46 -10.71
N ILE A 127 12.06 -17.45 -11.60
CA ILE A 127 11.38 -17.49 -12.90
C ILE A 127 9.91 -17.93 -12.82
N GLU A 128 9.49 -18.48 -11.69
CA GLU A 128 8.09 -18.84 -11.46
C GLU A 128 7.28 -17.62 -11.04
N ALA A 129 6.16 -17.41 -11.77
CA ALA A 129 5.20 -16.40 -11.43
C ALA A 129 4.69 -16.57 -9.98
N PRO A 130 4.49 -15.48 -9.24
CA PRO A 130 3.93 -15.55 -7.90
C PRO A 130 2.55 -16.21 -7.91
N THR A 131 2.31 -17.10 -6.94
CA THR A 131 0.99 -17.71 -6.72
C THR A 131 0.29 -16.98 -5.58
N TYR A 132 -0.89 -16.42 -5.86
CA TYR A 132 -1.74 -15.79 -4.85
C TYR A 132 -3.21 -15.96 -5.19
N VAL A 133 -4.07 -15.83 -4.18
CA VAL A 133 -5.51 -15.80 -4.40
C VAL A 133 -5.91 -14.37 -4.78
N SER A 134 -6.47 -14.20 -5.98
CA SER A 134 -7.05 -12.92 -6.39
C SER A 134 -8.27 -12.57 -5.54
N TRP A 135 -8.45 -11.29 -5.24
CA TRP A 135 -9.76 -10.78 -4.82
C TRP A 135 -10.78 -10.96 -5.92
N GLN A 136 -12.07 -10.95 -5.54
CA GLN A 136 -13.17 -10.98 -6.49
C GLN A 136 -13.42 -9.57 -7.04
N PHE A 137 -13.72 -9.48 -8.33
CA PHE A 137 -14.01 -8.23 -9.01
C PHE A 137 -15.31 -8.30 -9.79
N VAL A 138 -16.01 -7.19 -9.85
CA VAL A 138 -17.28 -7.05 -10.54
C VAL A 138 -17.33 -5.78 -11.38
N ASP A 139 -18.12 -5.82 -12.46
CA ASP A 139 -18.36 -4.66 -13.32
C ASP A 139 -19.30 -3.66 -12.63
N ASP A 140 -19.11 -2.37 -12.92
CA ASP A 140 -19.83 -1.27 -12.25
C ASP A 140 -21.35 -1.43 -12.22
N ALA A 141 -21.95 -1.96 -13.29
CA ALA A 141 -23.40 -2.10 -13.42
C ALA A 141 -24.03 -3.11 -12.44
N LYS A 142 -23.21 -3.93 -11.78
CA LYS A 142 -23.64 -4.95 -10.82
C LYS A 142 -23.23 -4.63 -9.38
N LEU A 143 -22.57 -3.50 -9.17
CA LEU A 143 -22.24 -3.08 -7.80
C LEU A 143 -23.52 -2.71 -7.06
N PRO A 144 -23.64 -3.12 -5.79
CA PRO A 144 -24.83 -2.82 -5.00
C PRO A 144 -24.91 -1.33 -4.70
N ASP A 145 -26.13 -0.83 -4.58
CA ASP A 145 -26.39 0.44 -3.91
C ASP A 145 -25.95 0.36 -2.43
N GLY A 146 -25.76 1.50 -1.80
CA GLY A 146 -25.36 1.53 -0.40
C GLY A 146 -25.28 2.94 0.15
N ILE A 147 -24.45 3.09 1.18
CA ILE A 147 -24.25 4.37 1.85
C ILE A 147 -23.45 5.28 0.92
N VAL A 148 -23.96 6.47 0.62
CA VAL A 148 -23.22 7.46 -0.18
C VAL A 148 -21.93 7.85 0.53
N ALA A 149 -20.82 7.80 -0.21
CA ALA A 149 -19.48 8.15 0.24
C ALA A 149 -18.72 8.80 -0.92
N THR A 150 -19.06 10.06 -1.20
CA THR A 150 -18.43 10.91 -2.21
C THR A 150 -17.13 11.56 -1.73
N GLU A 151 -16.92 11.62 -0.42
CA GLU A 151 -15.64 12.01 0.17
C GLU A 151 -15.32 11.06 1.32
N VAL A 152 -14.06 10.62 1.42
CA VAL A 152 -13.55 9.79 2.52
C VAL A 152 -12.30 10.45 3.09
N LYS A 153 -12.21 10.58 4.40
CA LYS A 153 -11.06 11.14 5.11
C LYS A 153 -10.47 10.10 6.05
N VAL A 154 -9.17 9.91 5.98
CA VAL A 154 -8.41 9.07 6.91
C VAL A 154 -7.45 9.96 7.68
N ASN A 155 -7.68 10.10 8.98
CA ASN A 155 -6.98 11.07 9.81
C ASN A 155 -5.77 10.44 10.51
N TYR A 156 -4.65 10.24 9.79
CA TYR A 156 -3.39 9.79 10.37
C TYR A 156 -2.64 10.88 11.17
N GLY A 157 -2.99 12.15 10.96
CA GLY A 157 -2.44 13.31 11.66
C GLY A 157 -1.65 14.25 10.75
N GLY A 158 -1.96 15.55 10.83
CA GLY A 158 -1.19 16.63 10.19
C GLY A 158 -0.99 16.42 8.69
N ALA A 159 0.28 16.39 8.25
CA ALA A 159 0.66 16.23 6.85
C ALA A 159 0.40 14.81 6.27
N TYR A 160 -0.12 13.89 7.09
CA TYR A 160 -0.44 12.51 6.71
C TYR A 160 -1.94 12.25 6.62
N ASN A 161 -2.79 13.26 6.89
CA ASN A 161 -4.23 13.13 6.63
C ASN A 161 -4.50 12.88 5.15
N ILE A 162 -5.33 11.89 4.85
CA ILE A 162 -5.71 11.52 3.48
C ILE A 162 -7.15 11.95 3.23
N ILE A 163 -7.41 12.50 2.05
CA ILE A 163 -8.76 12.77 1.55
C ILE A 163 -8.88 12.12 0.18
N TYR A 164 -9.93 11.34 0.01
CA TYR A 164 -10.37 10.80 -1.26
C TYR A 164 -11.64 11.52 -1.71
N THR A 165 -11.64 12.07 -2.91
CA THR A 165 -12.80 12.78 -3.48
C THR A 165 -13.30 12.06 -4.72
N TYR A 166 -14.58 11.68 -4.72
CA TYR A 166 -15.18 10.91 -5.79
C TYR A 166 -15.43 11.76 -7.05
N ASN A 167 -14.96 11.26 -8.18
CA ASN A 167 -15.30 11.73 -9.50
C ASN A 167 -16.38 10.80 -10.11
N PRO A 168 -17.64 11.26 -10.25
CA PRO A 168 -18.72 10.41 -10.74
C PRO A 168 -18.63 10.12 -12.26
N GLU A 169 -17.98 10.99 -13.04
CA GLU A 169 -17.82 10.80 -14.49
C GLU A 169 -16.84 9.66 -14.78
N GLY A 170 -15.69 9.67 -14.11
CA GLY A 170 -14.67 8.65 -14.22
C GLY A 170 -14.85 7.45 -13.29
N LYS A 171 -15.76 7.55 -12.32
CA LYS A 171 -16.03 6.56 -11.25
C LYS A 171 -14.76 6.14 -10.49
N TYR A 172 -13.94 7.11 -10.12
CA TYR A 172 -12.74 6.92 -9.32
C TYR A 172 -12.66 7.96 -8.21
N TYR A 173 -11.77 7.76 -7.25
CA TYR A 173 -11.46 8.73 -6.22
C TYR A 173 -10.11 9.36 -6.47
N GLU A 174 -10.03 10.68 -6.42
CA GLU A 174 -8.78 11.45 -6.46
C GLU A 174 -8.21 11.56 -5.04
N ARG A 175 -6.90 11.35 -4.89
CA ARG A 175 -6.24 11.31 -3.57
C ARG A 175 -5.52 12.62 -3.25
N THR A 176 -5.77 13.15 -2.06
CA THR A 176 -5.08 14.29 -1.46
C THR A 176 -4.33 13.82 -0.21
N ASN A 177 -3.06 14.21 -0.05
CA ASN A 177 -2.25 13.90 1.13
C ASN A 177 -1.79 15.19 1.83
N GLY A 178 -2.13 15.37 3.10
CA GLY A 178 -1.71 16.54 3.87
C GLY A 178 -2.19 17.86 3.26
N GLY A 179 -3.36 17.85 2.62
CA GLY A 179 -3.95 19.03 1.95
C GLY A 179 -3.43 19.32 0.54
N VAL A 180 -2.54 18.48 -0.01
CA VAL A 180 -2.02 18.62 -1.38
C VAL A 180 -2.57 17.49 -2.26
N LEU A 181 -3.18 17.85 -3.39
CA LEU A 181 -3.61 16.88 -4.41
C LEU A 181 -2.38 16.08 -4.86
N GLN A 182 -2.43 14.77 -4.68
CA GLN A 182 -1.27 13.93 -4.94
C GLN A 182 -1.22 13.56 -6.42
N ILE A 183 -0.07 13.82 -7.04
CA ILE A 183 0.24 13.42 -8.41
C ILE A 183 1.35 12.38 -8.43
N ASP A 184 1.50 11.66 -9.53
CA ASP A 184 2.68 10.85 -9.83
C ASP A 184 3.73 11.72 -10.55
N ASN A 185 4.94 11.76 -10.01
CA ASN A 185 6.05 12.54 -10.58
C ASN A 185 6.45 12.09 -11.99
N ASN A 186 6.07 10.88 -12.42
CA ASN A 186 6.45 10.36 -13.73
C ASN A 186 5.62 10.96 -14.87
N ASN A 187 4.41 11.44 -14.58
CA ASN A 187 3.45 11.82 -15.61
C ASN A 187 2.54 13.00 -15.24
N ASP A 188 2.74 13.60 -14.06
CA ASP A 188 1.95 14.70 -13.51
C ASP A 188 0.45 14.42 -13.39
N ARG A 189 0.03 13.15 -13.47
CA ARG A 189 -1.38 12.76 -13.31
C ARG A 189 -1.71 12.65 -11.84
N THR A 190 -2.90 13.14 -11.49
CA THR A 190 -3.51 12.90 -10.19
C THR A 190 -3.57 11.41 -9.90
N LEU A 191 -3.17 11.02 -8.69
CA LEU A 191 -3.32 9.65 -8.23
C LEU A 191 -4.79 9.38 -7.92
N THR A 192 -5.32 8.35 -8.57
CA THR A 192 -6.71 7.94 -8.45
C THR A 192 -6.83 6.49 -8.01
N THR A 193 -7.96 6.12 -7.41
CA THR A 193 -8.28 4.72 -7.10
C THR A 193 -9.72 4.36 -7.44
N ARG A 194 -9.94 3.11 -7.86
CA ARG A 194 -11.28 2.53 -8.04
C ARG A 194 -11.87 1.99 -6.75
N ASN A 195 -11.00 1.54 -5.84
CA ASN A 195 -11.40 0.98 -4.55
C ASN A 195 -10.58 1.61 -3.42
N ILE A 196 -11.25 1.99 -2.34
CA ILE A 196 -10.64 2.33 -1.06
C ILE A 196 -11.06 1.24 -0.08
N ILE A 197 -10.10 0.62 0.57
CA ILE A 197 -10.30 -0.44 1.55
C ILE A 197 -9.76 0.10 2.87
N ILE A 198 -10.66 0.45 3.78
CA ILE A 198 -10.30 0.88 5.13
C ILE A 198 -10.28 -0.36 6.02
N GLN A 199 -9.09 -0.85 6.34
CA GLN A 199 -8.90 -2.02 7.18
C GLN A 199 -8.60 -1.58 8.62
N HIS A 200 -9.59 -1.70 9.51
CA HIS A 200 -9.43 -1.34 10.92
C HIS A 200 -8.70 -2.45 11.68
N VAL A 201 -7.65 -2.10 12.43
CA VAL A 201 -6.79 -3.06 13.13
C VAL A 201 -6.62 -2.68 14.61
N PRO A 202 -6.26 -3.64 15.48
CA PRO A 202 -6.00 -3.36 16.89
C PRO A 202 -4.89 -2.31 17.10
N PRO A 203 -4.77 -1.76 18.33
CA PRO A 203 -3.68 -0.85 18.68
C PRO A 203 -2.31 -1.41 18.35
N GLY A 204 -1.41 -0.53 17.95
CA GLY A 204 -0.04 -0.90 17.64
C GLY A 204 0.77 -1.29 18.87
N SER A 205 1.65 -2.28 18.71
CA SER A 205 2.65 -2.67 19.71
C SER A 205 3.95 -1.91 19.46
N TYR A 206 4.39 -1.13 20.45
CA TYR A 206 5.61 -0.34 20.34
C TYR A 206 6.84 -1.19 20.62
N ILE A 207 7.84 -1.08 19.76
CA ILE A 207 9.16 -1.67 19.95
C ILE A 207 10.05 -0.65 20.65
N GLU A 208 10.67 -1.05 21.77
CA GLU A 208 11.54 -0.17 22.57
C GLU A 208 12.65 0.51 21.75
N GLY A 209 12.99 1.73 22.14
CA GLY A 209 14.14 2.49 21.64
C GLY A 209 13.83 3.47 20.51
N LYS A 210 13.28 3.02 19.37
CA LYS A 210 13.13 3.86 18.15
C LYS A 210 11.71 4.30 17.83
N GLY A 211 10.75 4.08 18.73
CA GLY A 211 9.35 4.46 18.52
C GLY A 211 8.70 3.73 17.34
N ARG A 212 9.19 2.52 17.03
CA ARG A 212 8.60 1.68 15.97
C ARG A 212 7.33 1.07 16.48
N VAL A 213 6.37 0.89 15.58
CA VAL A 213 5.07 0.33 15.90
C VAL A 213 4.76 -0.79 14.91
N ASN A 214 4.32 -1.93 15.44
CA ASN A 214 3.85 -3.07 14.68
C ASN A 214 2.35 -3.25 14.93
N PHE A 215 1.61 -3.64 13.90
CA PHE A 215 0.18 -3.90 13.97
C PHE A 215 -0.12 -5.36 13.63
N SER A 216 -1.04 -5.96 14.38
CA SER A 216 -1.56 -7.30 14.10
C SER A 216 -2.54 -7.21 12.93
N VAL A 217 -2.21 -7.88 11.83
CA VAL A 217 -3.01 -7.90 10.58
C VAL A 217 -3.44 -9.31 10.18
N THR A 218 -3.20 -10.29 11.05
CA THR A 218 -3.74 -11.66 10.97
C THR A 218 -4.86 -11.79 12.01
N GLY A 219 -5.96 -12.43 11.62
CA GLY A 219 -7.20 -12.50 12.39
C GLY A 219 -8.37 -11.92 11.62
N GLU A 220 -9.22 -11.17 12.29
CA GLU A 220 -10.37 -10.50 11.69
C GLU A 220 -10.62 -9.14 12.34
N GLY A 221 -11.34 -8.27 11.63
CA GLY A 221 -11.69 -6.93 12.12
C GLY A 221 -12.63 -6.20 11.17
N VAL A 222 -13.03 -4.99 11.52
CA VAL A 222 -13.95 -4.19 10.72
C VAL A 222 -13.27 -3.73 9.43
N VAL A 223 -14.00 -3.80 8.31
CA VAL A 223 -13.59 -3.18 7.05
C VAL A 223 -14.70 -2.28 6.51
N GLU A 224 -14.31 -1.16 5.93
CA GLU A 224 -15.18 -0.33 5.09
C GLU A 224 -14.59 -0.30 3.68
N ILE A 225 -15.37 -0.72 2.68
CA ILE A 225 -14.95 -0.71 1.29
C ILE A 225 -15.76 0.33 0.55
N ILE A 226 -15.05 1.26 -0.10
CA ILE A 226 -15.63 2.38 -0.83
C ILE A 226 -15.25 2.26 -2.30
N ARG A 227 -16.26 2.32 -3.17
CA ARG A 227 -16.14 2.24 -4.63
C ARG A 227 -17.38 2.80 -5.30
N ASN A 228 -17.24 3.39 -6.48
CA ASN A 228 -18.34 4.01 -7.22
C ASN A 228 -19.23 4.98 -6.41
N GLY A 229 -18.66 5.74 -5.46
CA GLY A 229 -19.43 6.69 -4.66
C GLY A 229 -20.16 6.05 -3.47
N VAL A 230 -19.97 4.75 -3.23
CA VAL A 230 -20.74 3.96 -2.26
C VAL A 230 -19.81 3.24 -1.29
N LEU A 231 -20.19 3.24 -0.02
CA LEU A 231 -19.55 2.51 1.07
C LEU A 231 -20.35 1.26 1.44
N THR A 232 -19.61 0.16 1.59
CA THR A 232 -20.08 -1.13 2.13
C THR A 232 -19.28 -1.46 3.39
N LYS A 233 -19.98 -1.75 4.49
CA LYS A 233 -19.37 -2.20 5.75
C LYS A 233 -19.27 -3.72 5.77
N GLY A 234 -18.27 -4.23 6.49
CA GLY A 234 -18.06 -5.65 6.61
C GLY A 234 -16.97 -6.03 7.60
N VAL A 235 -16.46 -7.25 7.44
CA VAL A 235 -15.37 -7.83 8.22
C VAL A 235 -14.25 -8.28 7.28
N TRP A 236 -13.02 -7.86 7.54
CA TRP A 236 -11.85 -8.48 6.92
C TRP A 236 -11.46 -9.73 7.70
N LYS A 237 -10.96 -10.76 7.00
CA LYS A 237 -10.45 -11.99 7.60
C LYS A 237 -9.15 -12.42 6.93
N LYS A 238 -8.19 -12.83 7.73
CA LYS A 238 -6.91 -13.41 7.32
C LYS A 238 -6.54 -14.50 8.33
N ALA A 239 -6.63 -15.77 7.95
CA ALA A 239 -6.46 -16.87 8.91
C ALA A 239 -5.00 -17.10 9.29
N ASN A 240 -4.05 -16.94 8.37
CA ASN A 240 -2.62 -16.96 8.66
C ASN A 240 -1.83 -15.99 7.76
N ARG A 241 -0.52 -15.83 8.03
CA ARG A 241 0.38 -14.91 7.30
C ARG A 241 0.32 -15.05 5.77
N LEU A 242 0.27 -16.28 5.26
CA LEU A 242 0.30 -16.58 3.83
C LEU A 242 -1.08 -16.48 3.17
N ASP A 243 -2.16 -16.49 3.96
CA ASP A 243 -3.51 -16.38 3.42
C ASP A 243 -3.79 -14.96 2.93
N ARG A 244 -4.57 -14.89 1.85
CA ARG A 244 -5.08 -13.61 1.35
C ARG A 244 -6.05 -13.00 2.36
N THR A 245 -5.87 -11.71 2.67
CA THR A 245 -6.89 -10.94 3.39
C THR A 245 -8.15 -10.85 2.53
N ARG A 246 -9.30 -11.32 3.02
CA ARG A 246 -10.59 -11.28 2.31
C ARG A 246 -11.61 -10.47 3.09
N PHE A 247 -12.63 -9.99 2.39
CA PHE A 247 -13.62 -9.07 2.93
C PHE A 247 -15.01 -9.66 2.78
N TYR A 248 -15.80 -9.61 3.85
CA TYR A 248 -17.13 -10.20 3.92
C TYR A 248 -18.14 -9.17 4.39
N ASP A 249 -19.32 -9.13 3.79
CA ASP A 249 -20.39 -8.26 4.25
C ASP A 249 -21.07 -8.81 5.51
N GLU A 250 -22.09 -8.09 6.01
CA GLU A 250 -22.85 -8.47 7.20
C GLU A 250 -23.64 -9.79 7.03
N THR A 251 -23.85 -10.25 5.78
CA THR A 251 -24.50 -11.53 5.47
C THR A 251 -23.51 -12.70 5.40
N GLY A 252 -22.20 -12.41 5.38
CA GLY A 252 -21.13 -13.39 5.27
C GLY A 252 -20.69 -13.69 3.83
N GLU A 253 -21.21 -12.97 2.84
CA GLU A 253 -20.81 -13.09 1.44
C GLU A 253 -19.54 -12.28 1.17
N GLU A 254 -18.67 -12.77 0.27
CA GLU A 254 -17.42 -12.08 -0.07
C GLU A 254 -17.69 -10.79 -0.86
N ILE A 255 -17.19 -9.66 -0.37
CA ILE A 255 -17.39 -8.35 -0.99
C ILE A 255 -16.52 -8.25 -2.25
N GLN A 256 -17.16 -8.11 -3.42
CA GLN A 256 -16.48 -8.00 -4.72
C GLN A 256 -16.04 -6.57 -5.05
N LEU A 257 -14.77 -6.34 -5.35
CA LEU A 257 -14.21 -5.02 -5.69
C LEU A 257 -14.63 -4.54 -7.08
N ALA A 258 -14.64 -3.22 -7.29
CA ALA A 258 -14.74 -2.65 -8.65
C ALA A 258 -13.45 -3.00 -9.41
N ARG A 259 -13.57 -3.33 -10.70
CA ARG A 259 -12.38 -3.56 -11.54
C ARG A 259 -11.47 -2.32 -11.56
N GLY A 260 -10.18 -2.53 -11.30
CA GLY A 260 -9.15 -1.50 -11.32
C GLY A 260 -8.29 -1.54 -10.06
N ASN A 261 -7.51 -0.47 -9.86
CA ASN A 261 -6.58 -0.38 -8.74
C ASN A 261 -7.29 -0.18 -7.38
N SER A 262 -6.57 -0.49 -6.31
CA SER A 262 -7.07 -0.39 -4.94
C SER A 262 -6.06 0.29 -4.02
N TRP A 263 -6.56 1.11 -3.10
CA TRP A 263 -5.79 1.62 -1.97
C TRP A 263 -6.31 0.98 -0.69
N VAL A 264 -5.40 0.42 0.09
CA VAL A 264 -5.68 -0.19 1.39
C VAL A 264 -5.11 0.73 2.46
N GLU A 265 -6.00 1.39 3.19
CA GLU A 265 -5.67 2.22 4.33
C GLU A 265 -5.80 1.36 5.57
N ILE A 266 -4.68 1.04 6.22
CA ILE A 266 -4.71 0.30 7.47
C ILE A 266 -4.83 1.31 8.59
N VAL A 267 -5.92 1.23 9.33
CA VAL A 267 -6.31 2.23 10.33
C VAL A 267 -6.29 1.56 11.71
N PRO A 268 -5.25 1.81 12.52
CA PRO A 268 -5.22 1.33 13.88
C PRO A 268 -6.25 2.03 14.76
N GLU A 269 -6.67 1.36 15.83
CA GLU A 269 -7.46 2.00 16.89
C GLU A 269 -6.78 3.29 17.39
N GLY A 270 -7.56 4.36 17.52
CA GLY A 270 -7.09 5.71 17.88
C GLY A 270 -6.97 6.67 16.69
N TYR A 271 -7.03 6.18 15.45
CA TYR A 271 -7.18 6.99 14.25
C TYR A 271 -8.63 6.98 13.78
N THR A 272 -9.08 8.06 13.13
CA THR A 272 -10.48 8.21 12.72
C THR A 272 -10.64 8.22 11.22
N VAL A 273 -11.80 7.73 10.78
CA VAL A 273 -12.24 7.74 9.38
C VAL A 273 -13.58 8.42 9.32
N GLU A 274 -13.73 9.33 8.37
CA GLU A 274 -14.97 10.07 8.12
C GLU A 274 -15.35 9.93 6.65
N TRP A 275 -16.65 9.86 6.35
CA TRP A 275 -17.14 9.85 4.97
C TRP A 275 -18.46 10.62 4.86
N LYS A 276 -18.76 11.14 3.66
CA LYS A 276 -20.01 11.85 3.34
C LYS A 276 -20.44 11.64 1.90
#